data_AF-D3AVC0-F1
#
_entry.id   AF-D3AVC0-F1
#
_cell.length_a   1.000
_cell.length_b   1.000
_cell.length_c   1.000
_cell.angle_alpha   90.00
_cell.angle_beta   90.00
_cell.angle_gamma   90.00
#
_symmetry.space_group_name_H-M   'P 1'
#
loop_
_entity.id
_entity.type
_entity.pdbx_description
1 polymer ?
#
loop_
_entity_poly.entity_id
_entity_poly.type
_entity_poly.pdbx_seq_one_letter_code
_entity_poly.pdbx_strand_id
1 'polypeptide(L)'
;NKLAELGYVTDIGTYYAGSEATGDYTLQIKLKNTMDGAIEKVLTSCSIASRTWYEGASENDINLSPATTGAYTVTDMQTGSSVTMEARGDYWKKEDRADAELQNVNKIILRCIAEASSRSIALENKEVDMAEVSASDVGRFEGNDAFNVTKYNNAMSQYLIFNTSENS
;
A
#
# COMPACT_ATOMS: atom_id res chain seq x y z
N ASN A 1 3.86 19.31 -11.66
CA ASN A 1 3.31 17.97 -11.40
C ASN A 1 2.94 17.98 -9.92
N LYS A 2 1.64 17.99 -9.61
CA LYS A 2 1.08 18.30 -8.28
C LYS A 2 1.58 17.36 -7.17
N LEU A 3 2.02 16.14 -7.53
CA LEU A 3 2.60 15.16 -6.60
C LEU A 3 4.02 15.56 -6.14
N ALA A 4 4.83 16.14 -7.05
CA ALA A 4 6.16 16.64 -6.72
C ALA A 4 6.12 17.85 -5.78
N GLU A 5 5.06 18.66 -5.86
CA GLU A 5 4.84 19.83 -5.00
C GLU A 5 4.42 19.46 -3.57
N LEU A 6 3.88 18.25 -3.36
CA LEU A 6 3.47 17.73 -2.05
C LEU A 6 4.59 16.94 -1.34
N GLY A 7 5.84 17.01 -1.84
CA GLY A 7 6.97 16.24 -1.30
C GLY A 7 6.92 14.74 -1.64
N TYR A 8 5.85 14.26 -2.26
CA TYR A 8 5.75 12.95 -2.90
C TYR A 8 6.37 13.01 -4.30
N VAL A 9 7.64 13.42 -4.37
CA VAL A 9 8.45 13.04 -5.51
C VAL A 9 8.64 11.54 -5.35
N THR A 10 7.88 10.73 -6.09
CA THR A 10 8.31 9.35 -6.31
C THR A 10 9.74 9.45 -6.82
N ASP A 11 10.70 9.00 -6.02
CA ASP A 11 12.14 8.92 -6.30
C ASP A 11 12.47 8.25 -7.65
N ILE A 12 11.47 7.69 -8.33
CA ILE A 12 11.58 7.15 -9.68
C ILE A 12 12.33 8.12 -10.61
N GLY A 13 12.11 9.42 -10.48
CA GLY A 13 12.79 10.44 -11.30
C GLY A 13 14.30 10.50 -11.10
N THR A 14 14.85 10.01 -9.99
CA THR A 14 16.29 9.92 -9.74
C THR A 14 16.97 8.93 -10.69
N TYR A 15 16.27 7.84 -11.04
CA TYR A 15 16.83 6.73 -11.80
C TYR A 15 16.21 6.52 -13.18
N TYR A 16 14.96 6.95 -13.40
CA TYR A 16 14.22 6.74 -14.64
C TYR A 16 14.58 7.79 -15.70
N ALA A 17 15.00 7.33 -16.90
CA ALA A 17 15.28 8.20 -18.05
C ALA A 17 14.17 8.14 -19.12
N GLY A 18 13.45 7.03 -19.23
CA GLY A 18 12.37 6.86 -20.19
C GLY A 18 12.01 5.39 -20.39
N SER A 19 10.96 5.13 -21.16
CA SER A 19 10.58 3.78 -21.58
C SER A 19 9.96 3.78 -22.97
N GLU A 20 10.06 2.65 -23.66
CA GLU A 20 9.46 2.43 -24.96
C GLU A 20 8.88 1.02 -25.04
N ALA A 21 7.66 0.91 -25.57
CA ALA A 21 7.09 -0.39 -25.90
C ALA A 21 7.78 -0.90 -27.17
N THR A 22 8.44 -2.04 -27.06
CA THR A 22 9.13 -2.71 -28.19
C THR A 22 8.36 -3.90 -28.72
N GLY A 23 7.22 -4.22 -28.11
CA GLY A 23 6.23 -5.21 -28.53
C GLY A 23 5.02 -5.22 -27.60
N ASP A 24 4.04 -6.07 -27.89
CA ASP A 24 2.76 -6.12 -27.14
C ASP A 24 2.94 -6.50 -25.66
N TYR A 25 3.97 -7.29 -25.35
CA TYR A 25 4.33 -7.75 -24.00
C TYR A 25 5.78 -7.42 -23.66
N THR A 26 6.37 -6.42 -24.31
CA THR A 26 7.78 -6.06 -24.13
C THR A 26 7.95 -4.57 -23.95
N LEU A 27 8.51 -4.19 -22.80
CA LEU A 27 8.83 -2.82 -22.44
C LEU A 27 10.34 -2.70 -22.23
N GLN A 28 10.96 -1.72 -22.89
CA GLN A 28 12.34 -1.33 -22.61
C GLN A 28 12.33 -0.12 -21.68
N ILE A 29 12.99 -0.24 -20.54
CA ILE A 29 13.17 0.85 -19.56
C ILE A 29 14.62 1.36 -19.66
N LYS A 30 14.78 2.67 -19.83
CA LYS A 30 16.07 3.37 -19.86
C LYS A 30 16.32 3.99 -18.48
N LEU A 31 17.46 3.69 -17.88
CA LEU A 31 17.89 4.25 -16.60
C LEU A 31 18.91 5.38 -16.82
N LYS A 32 18.94 6.34 -15.90
CA LYS A 32 19.89 7.47 -15.89
C LYS A 32 21.31 7.04 -15.49
N ASN A 33 21.42 6.00 -14.69
CA ASN A 33 22.68 5.42 -14.23
C ASN A 33 22.48 3.92 -13.97
N THR A 34 23.58 3.22 -13.71
CA THR A 34 23.62 1.78 -13.44
C THR A 34 23.94 1.48 -11.97
N MET A 35 23.49 2.34 -11.05
CA MET A 35 23.67 2.11 -9.62
C MET A 35 22.87 0.86 -9.21
N ASP A 36 23.43 0.03 -8.35
CA ASP A 36 22.71 -1.10 -7.76
C ASP A 36 21.43 -0.59 -7.06
N GLY A 37 20.30 -1.27 -7.28
CA GLY A 37 19.01 -0.83 -6.76
C GLY A 37 18.24 0.15 -7.67
N ALA A 38 18.86 0.70 -8.72
CA ALA A 38 18.21 1.68 -9.61
C ALA A 38 17.00 1.09 -10.33
N ILE A 39 17.12 -0.14 -10.85
CA ILE A 39 16.00 -0.80 -11.54
C ILE A 39 14.89 -1.19 -10.57
N GLU A 40 15.25 -1.73 -9.41
CA GLU A 40 14.32 -2.10 -8.34
C GLU A 40 13.52 -0.88 -7.88
N LYS A 41 14.19 0.27 -7.68
CA LYS A 41 13.52 1.51 -7.30
C LYS A 41 12.53 1.97 -8.35
N VAL A 42 12.87 1.86 -9.63
CA VAL A 42 11.95 2.21 -10.73
C VAL A 42 10.73 1.29 -10.75
N LEU A 43 10.95 -0.03 -10.69
CA LEU A 43 9.87 -1.03 -10.76
C LEU A 43 8.95 -0.98 -9.54
N THR A 44 9.49 -0.77 -8.34
CA THR A 44 8.71 -0.71 -7.09
C THR A 44 7.99 0.62 -6.88
N SER A 45 8.38 1.68 -7.58
CA SER A 45 7.75 3.01 -7.50
C SER A 45 6.73 3.26 -8.63
N CYS A 46 6.52 2.29 -9.53
CA CYS A 46 5.65 2.44 -10.69
C CYS A 46 4.43 1.52 -10.58
N SER A 47 3.28 2.09 -10.26
CA SER A 47 2.00 1.37 -10.33
C SER A 47 1.51 1.32 -11.79
N ILE A 48 1.10 0.13 -12.24
CA ILE A 48 0.55 -0.08 -13.59
C ILE A 48 -0.97 0.13 -13.58
N ALA A 49 -1.46 0.92 -14.52
CA ALA A 49 -2.89 1.18 -14.72
C ALA A 49 -3.29 0.97 -16.18
N SER A 50 -4.57 0.66 -16.41
CA SER A 50 -5.14 0.66 -17.77
C SER A 50 -5.06 2.07 -18.35
N ARG A 51 -4.44 2.22 -19.53
CA ARG A 51 -4.37 3.51 -20.24
C ARG A 51 -5.76 4.09 -20.46
N THR A 52 -6.67 3.29 -21.01
CA THR A 52 -8.03 3.72 -21.33
C THR A 52 -8.78 4.19 -20.09
N TRP A 53 -8.64 3.49 -18.96
CA TRP A 53 -9.25 3.95 -17.72
C TRP A 53 -8.59 5.23 -17.23
N TYR A 54 -7.26 5.28 -17.16
CA TYR A 54 -6.53 6.42 -16.62
C TYR A 54 -6.79 7.72 -17.38
N GLU A 55 -6.81 7.66 -18.72
CA GLU A 55 -7.08 8.83 -19.56
C GLU A 55 -8.54 9.30 -19.49
N GLY A 56 -9.47 8.40 -19.13
CA GLY A 56 -10.89 8.72 -18.98
C GLY A 56 -11.35 9.00 -17.54
N ALA A 57 -10.50 8.72 -16.55
CA ALA A 57 -10.85 8.81 -15.13
C ALA A 57 -10.92 10.27 -14.66
N SER A 58 -11.96 10.58 -13.89
CA SER A 58 -12.01 11.81 -13.11
C SER A 58 -11.15 11.70 -11.85
N GLU A 59 -10.89 12.83 -11.19
CA GLU A 59 -10.24 12.84 -9.87
C GLU A 59 -11.02 12.01 -8.83
N ASN A 60 -12.35 12.00 -8.91
CA ASN A 60 -13.18 11.18 -8.04
C ASN A 60 -13.02 9.68 -8.33
N ASP A 61 -12.94 9.28 -9.60
CA ASP A 61 -12.70 7.88 -9.96
C ASP A 61 -11.35 7.41 -9.41
N ILE A 62 -10.32 8.25 -9.52
CA ILE A 62 -8.98 7.97 -9.00
C ILE A 62 -9.00 7.81 -7.48
N ASN A 63 -9.70 8.68 -6.77
CA ASN A 63 -9.69 8.72 -5.30
C ASN A 63 -10.64 7.70 -4.65
N LEU A 64 -11.78 7.42 -5.28
CA LEU A 64 -12.88 6.65 -4.66
C LEU A 64 -13.09 5.28 -5.30
N SER A 65 -12.73 5.10 -6.58
CA SER A 65 -12.97 3.86 -7.32
C SER A 65 -11.83 3.53 -8.30
N PRO A 66 -10.58 3.39 -7.82
CA PRO A 66 -9.43 3.17 -8.70
C PRO A 66 -9.51 1.82 -9.42
N ALA A 67 -9.26 1.81 -10.73
CA ALA A 67 -9.11 0.57 -11.49
C ALA A 67 -7.69 0.01 -11.35
N THR A 68 -7.51 -0.93 -10.43
CA THR A 68 -6.23 -1.60 -10.16
C THR A 68 -6.14 -2.96 -10.85
N THR A 69 -4.95 -3.54 -10.93
CA THR A 69 -4.72 -4.93 -11.40
C THR A 69 -4.59 -5.95 -10.25
N GLY A 70 -4.85 -5.54 -9.01
CA GLY A 70 -4.69 -6.37 -7.81
C GLY A 70 -5.71 -7.51 -7.66
N ALA A 71 -5.55 -8.32 -6.62
CA ALA A 71 -6.45 -9.45 -6.33
C ALA A 71 -7.83 -9.03 -5.80
N TYR A 72 -7.98 -7.78 -5.36
CA TYR A 72 -9.25 -7.21 -4.89
C TYR A 72 -9.53 -5.88 -5.59
N THR A 73 -10.82 -5.54 -5.70
CA THR A 73 -11.29 -4.28 -6.29
C THR A 73 -11.95 -3.44 -5.20
N VAL A 74 -11.66 -2.14 -5.15
CA VAL A 74 -12.36 -1.20 -4.25
C VAL A 74 -13.80 -1.07 -4.73
N THR A 75 -14.77 -1.36 -3.85
CA THR A 75 -16.20 -1.29 -4.15
C THR A 75 -16.93 -0.19 -3.38
N ASP A 76 -16.38 0.27 -2.27
CA ASP A 76 -16.86 1.44 -1.53
C ASP A 76 -15.70 2.16 -0.83
N MET A 77 -15.69 3.48 -0.91
CA MET A 77 -14.71 4.35 -0.27
C MET A 77 -15.45 5.45 0.48
N GLN A 78 -15.42 5.37 1.81
CA GLN A 78 -15.97 6.39 2.69
C GLN A 78 -14.82 7.14 3.34
N THR A 79 -14.49 8.32 2.80
CA THR A 79 -13.38 9.16 3.26
C THR A 79 -13.41 9.34 4.78
N GLY A 80 -12.31 8.97 5.45
CA GLY A 80 -12.16 9.05 6.90
C GLY A 80 -12.87 7.97 7.72
N SER A 81 -13.63 7.08 7.07
CA SER A 81 -14.44 6.03 7.71
C SER A 81 -13.97 4.63 7.33
N SER A 82 -14.05 4.25 6.05
CA SER A 82 -13.71 2.88 5.65
C SER A 82 -13.42 2.72 4.15
N VAL A 83 -12.73 1.64 3.83
CA VAL A 83 -12.56 1.14 2.45
C VAL A 83 -13.06 -0.28 2.39
N THR A 84 -13.98 -0.56 1.47
CA THR A 84 -14.46 -1.91 1.17
C THR A 84 -13.82 -2.41 -0.11
N MET A 85 -13.30 -3.63 -0.07
CA MET A 85 -12.71 -4.31 -1.21
C MET A 85 -13.32 -5.70 -1.37
N GLU A 86 -13.57 -6.12 -2.61
CA GLU A 86 -14.12 -7.43 -2.95
C GLU A 86 -13.17 -8.22 -3.85
N ALA A 87 -13.11 -9.54 -3.62
CA ALA A 87 -12.23 -10.43 -4.36
C ALA A 87 -12.56 -10.40 -5.85
N ARG A 88 -11.53 -10.22 -6.67
CA ARG A 88 -11.66 -10.14 -8.12
C ARG A 88 -11.79 -11.53 -8.75
N GLY A 89 -12.93 -11.82 -9.38
CA GLY A 89 -13.18 -13.09 -10.05
C GLY A 89 -12.24 -13.37 -11.24
N ASP A 90 -11.86 -12.32 -11.97
CA ASP A 90 -10.98 -12.35 -13.14
C ASP A 90 -9.50 -12.09 -12.79
N TYR A 91 -9.08 -12.27 -11.52
CA TYR A 91 -7.68 -12.06 -11.15
C TYR A 91 -6.76 -13.01 -11.92
N TRP A 92 -5.79 -12.43 -12.63
CA TRP A 92 -5.01 -13.09 -13.67
C TRP A 92 -4.00 -14.11 -13.13
N LYS A 93 -3.43 -13.86 -11.94
CA LYS A 93 -2.41 -14.72 -11.35
C LYS A 93 -3.06 -15.91 -10.64
N LYS A 94 -2.87 -17.12 -11.17
CA LYS A 94 -3.47 -18.36 -10.61
C LYS A 94 -2.48 -19.18 -9.78
N GLU A 95 -1.19 -19.09 -10.08
CA GLU A 95 -0.11 -19.81 -9.41
C GLU A 95 0.92 -18.82 -8.83
N ASP A 96 1.75 -19.28 -7.89
CA ASP A 96 2.85 -18.52 -7.28
C ASP A 96 2.42 -17.15 -6.70
N ARG A 97 1.23 -17.12 -6.09
CA ARG A 97 0.69 -15.90 -5.47
C ARG A 97 1.55 -15.49 -4.26
N ALA A 98 1.88 -14.22 -4.19
CA ALA A 98 2.36 -13.62 -2.96
C ALA A 98 1.23 -13.58 -1.92
N ASP A 99 1.58 -13.50 -0.63
CA ASP A 99 0.58 -13.50 0.45
C ASP A 99 -0.47 -12.40 0.30
N ALA A 100 -0.06 -11.21 -0.17
CA ALA A 100 -0.95 -10.07 -0.43
C ALA A 100 -1.93 -10.28 -1.61
N GLU A 101 -1.71 -11.33 -2.41
CA GLU A 101 -2.52 -11.68 -3.58
C GLU A 101 -3.50 -12.82 -3.27
N LEU A 102 -3.47 -13.36 -2.04
CA LEU A 102 -4.36 -14.43 -1.62
C LEU A 102 -5.80 -13.91 -1.48
N GLN A 103 -6.72 -14.61 -2.14
CA GLN A 103 -8.16 -14.35 -2.09
C GLN A 103 -8.83 -15.33 -1.11
N ASN A 104 -8.32 -15.37 0.13
CA ASN A 104 -8.82 -16.26 1.18
C ASN A 104 -10.14 -15.76 1.82
N VAL A 105 -10.54 -14.52 1.54
CA VAL A 105 -11.83 -13.94 1.92
C VAL A 105 -12.48 -13.29 0.70
N ASN A 106 -13.81 -13.22 0.68
CA ASN A 106 -14.53 -12.59 -0.44
C ASN A 106 -14.57 -11.06 -0.33
N LYS A 107 -14.46 -10.53 0.90
CA LYS A 107 -14.64 -9.11 1.21
C LYS A 107 -13.70 -8.70 2.33
N ILE A 108 -13.04 -7.56 2.16
CA ILE A 108 -12.18 -6.92 3.15
C ILE A 108 -12.78 -5.55 3.45
N ILE A 109 -12.89 -5.19 4.72
CA ILE A 109 -13.32 -3.86 5.17
C ILE A 109 -12.21 -3.27 6.03
N LEU A 110 -11.50 -2.29 5.48
CA LEU A 110 -10.51 -1.51 6.23
C LEU A 110 -11.25 -0.39 6.97
N ARG A 111 -11.41 -0.53 8.28
CA ARG A 111 -12.09 0.46 9.13
C ARG A 111 -11.09 1.46 9.72
N CYS A 112 -11.40 2.74 9.63
CA CYS A 112 -10.64 3.79 10.29
C CYS A 112 -11.03 3.86 11.78
N ILE A 113 -10.11 3.42 12.65
CA ILE A 113 -10.23 3.56 14.11
C ILE A 113 -8.94 4.23 14.59
N ALA A 114 -9.00 5.55 14.75
CA ALA A 114 -7.82 6.38 14.98
C ALA A 114 -7.12 6.07 16.31
N GLU A 115 -7.89 5.93 17.38
CA GLU A 115 -7.37 5.71 18.73
C GLU A 115 -6.93 4.26 18.95
N ALA A 116 -5.70 4.06 19.44
CA ALA A 116 -5.12 2.74 19.65
C ALA A 116 -5.91 1.90 20.68
N SER A 117 -6.38 2.53 21.76
CA SER A 117 -7.20 1.86 22.78
C SER A 117 -8.53 1.37 22.20
N SER A 118 -9.17 2.18 21.34
CA SER A 118 -10.40 1.80 20.64
C SER A 118 -10.19 0.63 19.69
N ARG A 119 -9.02 0.54 19.02
CA ARG A 119 -8.67 -0.63 18.21
C ARG A 119 -8.55 -1.89 19.05
N SER A 120 -7.87 -1.82 20.19
CA SER A 120 -7.75 -2.95 21.12
C SER A 120 -9.14 -3.43 21.58
N ILE A 121 -10.04 -2.52 21.96
CA ILE A 121 -11.41 -2.87 22.38
C ILE A 121 -12.21 -3.50 21.22
N ALA A 122 -12.14 -2.93 20.01
CA ALA A 122 -12.82 -3.48 18.84
C ALA A 122 -12.35 -4.90 18.52
N LEU A 123 -11.04 -5.18 18.67
CA LEU A 123 -10.49 -6.52 18.48
C LEU A 123 -10.99 -7.50 19.56
N GLU A 124 -10.99 -7.10 20.83
CA GLU A 124 -11.52 -7.93 21.93
C GLU A 124 -13.00 -8.28 21.75
N ASN A 125 -13.79 -7.29 21.32
CA ASN A 125 -15.22 -7.46 21.05
C ASN A 125 -15.51 -8.21 19.74
N LYS A 126 -14.48 -8.58 18.97
CA LYS A 126 -14.60 -9.23 17.65
C LYS A 126 -15.34 -8.37 16.62
N GLU A 127 -15.24 -7.05 16.74
CA GLU A 127 -15.75 -6.08 15.75
C GLU A 127 -14.79 -5.90 14.57
N VAL A 128 -13.53 -6.32 14.73
CA VAL A 128 -12.50 -6.40 13.68
C VAL A 128 -11.72 -7.71 13.84
N ASP A 129 -11.27 -8.28 12.73
CA ASP A 129 -10.51 -9.53 12.72
C ASP A 129 -9.00 -9.31 12.93
N MET A 130 -8.52 -8.10 12.64
CA MET A 130 -7.11 -7.72 12.73
C MET A 130 -6.98 -6.24 13.09
N ALA A 131 -6.06 -5.93 14.00
CA ALA A 131 -5.73 -4.55 14.35
C ALA A 131 -4.28 -4.44 14.82
N GLU A 132 -3.66 -3.28 14.58
CA GLU A 132 -2.44 -2.90 15.28
C GLU A 132 -2.79 -2.46 16.71
N VAL A 133 -2.18 -3.13 17.69
CA VAL A 133 -2.36 -2.86 19.12
C VAL A 133 -1.12 -2.19 19.69
N SER A 134 -1.32 -1.33 20.69
CA SER A 134 -0.22 -0.65 21.36
C SER A 134 0.62 -1.64 22.18
N ALA A 135 1.90 -1.32 22.40
CA ALA A 135 2.75 -2.12 23.29
C ALA A 135 2.18 -2.21 24.72
N SER A 136 1.46 -1.19 25.17
CA SER A 136 0.80 -1.17 26.48
C SER A 136 -0.40 -2.11 26.57
N ASP A 137 -1.09 -2.36 25.45
CA ASP A 137 -2.27 -3.23 25.40
C ASP A 137 -1.94 -4.68 24.99
N VAL A 138 -0.74 -4.93 24.47
CA VAL A 138 -0.38 -6.25 23.88
C VAL A 138 -0.57 -7.41 24.85
N GLY A 139 -0.35 -7.17 26.15
CA GLY A 139 -0.53 -8.16 27.21
C GLY A 139 -1.97 -8.65 27.40
N ARG A 140 -2.96 -7.97 26.82
CA ARG A 140 -4.38 -8.41 26.79
C ARG A 140 -4.59 -9.57 25.82
N PHE A 141 -3.73 -9.69 24.81
CA PHE A 141 -3.84 -10.66 23.72
C PHE A 141 -2.76 -11.74 23.77
N GLU A 142 -1.57 -11.43 24.30
CA GLU A 142 -0.49 -12.40 24.44
C GLU A 142 -0.87 -13.54 25.41
N GLY A 143 -0.71 -14.79 24.95
CA GLY A 143 -1.04 -15.97 25.74
C GLY A 143 -2.54 -16.27 25.84
N ASN A 144 -3.38 -15.51 25.14
CA ASN A 144 -4.80 -15.82 24.99
C ASN A 144 -5.02 -16.66 23.71
N ASP A 145 -5.48 -17.90 23.87
CA ASP A 145 -5.69 -18.86 22.76
C ASP A 145 -6.69 -18.39 21.70
N ALA A 146 -7.48 -17.35 21.99
CA ALA A 146 -8.39 -16.75 21.01
C ALA A 146 -7.69 -15.83 19.98
N PHE A 147 -6.44 -15.43 20.22
CA PHE A 147 -5.74 -14.44 19.41
C PHE A 147 -4.34 -14.91 18.99
N ASN A 148 -3.92 -14.47 17.81
CA ASN A 148 -2.55 -14.61 17.34
C ASN A 148 -1.86 -13.25 17.36
N VAL A 149 -0.77 -13.13 18.11
CA VAL A 149 0.04 -11.91 18.17
C VAL A 149 1.25 -12.05 17.25
N THR A 150 1.28 -11.24 16.20
CA THR A 150 2.43 -11.18 15.29
C THR A 150 3.29 -9.97 15.62
N LYS A 151 4.57 -10.19 15.92
CA LYS A 151 5.56 -9.13 16.08
C LYS A 151 6.48 -9.14 14.87
N TYR A 152 6.69 -7.97 14.27
CA TYR A 152 7.66 -7.80 13.21
C TYR A 152 8.50 -6.56 13.50
N ASN A 153 9.77 -6.59 13.12
CA ASN A 153 10.60 -5.40 13.16
C ASN A 153 10.15 -4.49 12.01
N ASN A 154 9.67 -3.29 12.33
CA ASN A 154 9.44 -2.33 11.26
C ASN A 154 10.81 -1.85 10.74
N ALA A 155 10.93 -1.61 9.45
CA ALA A 155 12.20 -1.13 8.87
C ALA A 155 12.46 0.37 9.19
N MET A 156 11.91 0.86 10.31
CA MET A 156 12.03 2.25 10.74
C MET A 156 13.06 2.37 11.85
N SER A 157 14.09 3.18 11.60
CA SER A 157 15.01 3.60 12.66
C SER A 157 14.45 4.84 13.34
N GLN A 158 14.43 4.85 14.66
CA GLN A 158 14.15 6.05 15.45
C GLN A 158 15.48 6.76 15.71
N TYR A 159 15.60 8.01 15.28
CA TYR A 159 16.81 8.81 15.47
C TYR A 159 16.46 10.25 15.78
N LEU A 160 17.29 10.88 16.61
CA LEU A 160 17.23 12.32 16.86
C LEU A 160 18.10 13.01 15.81
N ILE A 161 17.48 13.82 14.96
CA ILE A 161 18.21 14.65 13.98
C ILE A 161 18.57 15.96 14.66
N PHE A 162 19.87 16.25 14.77
CA PHE A 162 20.32 17.59 15.14
C PHE A 162 20.26 18.49 13.92
N ASN A 163 19.64 19.66 14.06
CA ASN A 163 19.74 20.69 13.05
C ASN A 163 21.18 21.23 13.04
N THR A 164 21.90 21.03 11.93
CA THR A 164 23.28 21.50 11.76
C THR A 164 23.35 22.72 10.85
N SER A 165 22.23 23.41 10.63
CA SER A 165 22.22 24.66 9.87
C SER A 165 22.96 25.76 10.62
N GLU A 166 23.54 26.72 9.90
CA GLU A 166 24.27 27.85 10.51
C GLU A 166 23.40 28.73 11.42
N ASN A 167 22.06 28.60 11.35
CA ASN A 167 21.09 29.37 12.14
C ASN A 167 20.43 28.53 13.26
N SER A 168 21.06 27.42 13.67
CA SER A 168 20.56 26.53 14.72
C SER A 168 21.01 26.96 16.11
#